data_AF-A0A917MST9-F1
#
_entry.id   AF-A0A917MST9-F1
#
_cell.length_a   1.000
_cell.length_b   1.000
_cell.length_c   1.000
_cell.angle_alpha   90.00
_cell.angle_beta   90.00
_cell.angle_gamma   90.00
#
_symmetry.space_group_name_H-M   'P 1'
#
loop_
_entity.id
_entity.type
_entity.pdbx_description
1 polymer ?
#
loop_
_entity_poly.entity_id
_entity_poly.type
_entity_poly.pdbx_seq_one_letter_code
_entity_poly.pdbx_strand_id
1 'polypeptide(L)'
;MKKCIAILSLLLMTHFAKADQLALISREQAEKAVTYLKKEGVAILWCSCCDGDPMKRVTISEVFIKETDNGKYYSVVLKGRDDQGKEIEEYLDLAYVFVKKGSKGQSLGKVLKFDCDPCVKPFDWETPGRG
;
A
#
# COMPACT_ATOMS: atom_id res chain seq x y z
N MET A 1 28.46 24.48 -20.12
CA MET A 1 27.12 24.34 -20.73
C MET A 1 26.67 22.88 -20.85
N LYS A 2 27.40 21.99 -21.54
CA LYS A 2 27.01 20.56 -21.68
C LYS A 2 26.88 19.79 -20.35
N LYS A 3 27.75 20.08 -19.37
CA LYS A 3 27.70 19.48 -18.02
C LYS A 3 26.50 19.94 -17.18
N CYS A 4 26.01 21.17 -17.40
CA CYS A 4 24.85 21.70 -16.67
C CYS A 4 23.53 21.07 -17.16
N ILE A 5 23.44 20.75 -18.46
CA ILE A 5 22.28 20.07 -19.04
C ILE A 5 22.15 18.66 -18.47
N ALA A 6 23.26 17.92 -18.33
CA ALA A 6 23.24 16.57 -17.77
C ALA A 6 22.77 16.54 -16.29
N ILE A 7 23.13 17.55 -15.50
CA ILE A 7 22.68 17.67 -14.09
C ILE A 7 21.19 17.99 -14.03
N LEU A 8 20.70 18.86 -14.92
CA LEU A 8 19.27 19.20 -15.00
C LEU A 8 18.40 18.01 -15.41
N SER A 9 18.90 17.17 -16.33
CA SER A 9 18.23 15.94 -16.75
C SER A 9 18.19 14.86 -15.65
N LEU A 10 19.18 14.82 -14.76
CA LEU A 10 19.22 13.85 -13.66
C LEU A 10 18.18 14.16 -12.55
N LEU A 11 17.90 15.44 -12.31
CA LEU A 11 16.97 15.88 -11.25
C LEU A 11 15.50 15.55 -11.57
N LEU A 12 15.12 15.55 -12.85
CA LEU A 12 13.74 15.33 -13.32
C LEU A 12 13.27 13.87 -13.18
N MET A 13 14.17 12.90 -12.95
CA MET A 13 13.79 11.48 -12.85
C MET A 13 13.34 11.04 -11.45
N THR A 14 13.47 11.90 -10.43
CA THR A 14 13.19 11.51 -9.04
C THR A 14 11.69 11.49 -8.68
N HIS A 15 10.81 12.04 -9.52
CA HIS A 15 9.39 12.20 -9.22
C HIS A 15 8.51 10.96 -9.51
N PHE A 16 9.05 9.93 -10.18
CA PHE A 16 8.26 8.74 -10.55
C PHE A 16 8.47 7.54 -9.61
N ALA A 17 9.32 7.65 -8.60
CA ALA A 17 9.57 6.56 -7.66
C ALA A 17 8.47 6.51 -6.59
N LYS A 18 7.68 5.44 -6.56
CA LYS A 18 6.84 5.12 -5.39
C LYS A 18 7.77 4.69 -4.25
N ALA A 19 7.64 5.30 -3.08
CA ALA A 19 8.38 4.86 -1.91
C ALA A 19 7.80 3.52 -1.43
N ASP A 20 8.52 2.42 -1.69
CA ASP A 20 8.26 1.10 -1.11
C ASP A 20 8.65 1.14 0.37
N GLN A 21 7.66 1.34 1.23
CA GLN A 21 7.89 1.42 2.68
C GLN A 21 7.71 0.05 3.33
N LEU A 22 6.75 -0.74 2.87
CA LEU A 22 6.40 -2.05 3.42
C LEU A 22 5.87 -3.03 2.35
N ALA A 23 6.40 -3.03 1.12
CA ALA A 23 6.04 -4.04 0.11
C ALA A 23 6.89 -5.32 0.19
N LEU A 24 8.13 -5.20 0.68
CA LEU A 24 9.02 -6.31 1.04
C LEU A 24 9.27 -6.31 2.54
N ILE A 25 8.72 -7.29 3.25
CA ILE A 25 8.72 -7.35 4.71
C ILE A 25 9.23 -8.69 5.24
N SER A 26 9.45 -8.78 6.55
CA SER A 26 9.81 -10.04 7.18
C SER A 26 8.63 -11.03 7.15
N ARG A 27 8.94 -12.33 7.29
CA ARG A 27 7.91 -13.37 7.38
C ARG A 27 6.89 -13.09 8.48
N GLU A 28 7.35 -12.70 9.66
CA GLU A 28 6.49 -12.41 10.81
C GLU A 28 5.55 -11.23 10.52
N GLN A 29 6.05 -10.18 9.85
CA GLN A 29 5.22 -9.06 9.45
C GLN A 29 4.16 -9.49 8.43
N ALA A 30 4.53 -10.30 7.43
CA ALA A 30 3.61 -10.84 6.43
C ALA A 30 2.53 -11.72 7.06
N GLU A 31 2.89 -12.60 7.99
CA GLU A 31 1.94 -13.46 8.72
C GLU A 31 0.93 -12.66 9.55
N LYS A 32 1.39 -11.60 10.23
CA LYS A 32 0.51 -10.67 10.95
C LYS A 32 -0.44 -9.93 10.00
N ALA A 33 0.08 -9.43 8.88
CA ALA A 33 -0.71 -8.69 7.90
C ALA A 33 -1.76 -9.57 7.23
N VAL A 34 -1.41 -10.78 6.78
CA VAL A 34 -2.36 -11.75 6.20
C VAL A 34 -3.42 -12.15 7.21
N THR A 35 -3.03 -12.46 8.44
CA THR A 35 -3.97 -12.84 9.51
C THR A 35 -4.96 -11.71 9.82
N TYR A 36 -4.49 -10.46 9.77
CA TYR A 36 -5.32 -9.29 9.94
C TYR A 36 -6.31 -9.13 8.78
N LEU A 37 -5.80 -9.08 7.55
CA LEU A 37 -6.60 -8.81 6.34
C LEU A 37 -7.62 -9.92 6.03
N LYS A 38 -7.35 -11.19 6.39
CA LYS A 38 -8.32 -12.29 6.26
C LYS A 38 -9.61 -12.08 7.07
N LYS A 39 -9.61 -11.18 8.06
CA LYS A 39 -10.77 -10.84 8.88
C LYS A 39 -11.51 -9.61 8.36
N GLU A 40 -10.92 -8.89 7.41
CA GLU A 40 -11.48 -7.67 6.83
C GLU A 40 -12.25 -8.03 5.56
N GLY A 41 -13.43 -7.45 5.38
CA GLY A 41 -14.19 -7.60 4.14
C GLY A 41 -13.74 -6.65 3.03
N VAL A 42 -13.16 -5.50 3.41
CA VAL A 42 -12.79 -4.42 2.49
C VAL A 42 -11.50 -3.75 2.94
N ALA A 43 -10.64 -3.40 1.98
CA ALA A 43 -9.50 -2.51 2.19
C ALA A 43 -9.50 -1.37 1.15
N ILE A 44 -8.81 -0.29 1.46
CA ILE A 44 -8.48 0.77 0.49
C ILE A 44 -7.00 0.67 0.16
N LEU A 45 -6.66 0.63 -1.13
CA LEU A 45 -5.30 0.67 -1.64
C LEU A 45 -5.05 2.06 -2.23
N TRP A 46 -4.11 2.82 -1.67
CA TRP A 46 -3.86 4.18 -2.10
C TRP A 46 -2.52 4.75 -1.63
N CYS A 47 -1.62 5.08 -2.55
CA CYS A 47 -0.46 5.89 -2.25
C CYS A 47 -0.82 7.38 -2.35
N SER A 48 -1.16 8.00 -1.22
CA SER A 48 -1.64 9.38 -1.18
C SER A 48 -0.64 10.46 -1.58
N CYS A 49 0.66 10.14 -1.63
CA CYS A 49 1.72 11.01 -2.12
C CYS A 49 2.26 10.60 -3.50
N CYS A 50 1.72 9.56 -4.12
CA CYS A 50 2.12 9.16 -5.46
C CYS A 50 1.27 9.91 -6.48
N ASP A 51 1.94 10.61 -7.40
CA ASP A 51 1.26 11.35 -8.45
C ASP A 51 0.38 10.44 -9.30
N GLY A 52 -0.91 10.79 -9.37
CA GLY A 52 -1.90 10.10 -10.19
C GLY A 52 -2.32 8.72 -9.69
N ASP A 53 -1.96 8.30 -8.48
CA ASP A 53 -2.39 7.02 -7.92
C ASP A 53 -3.86 7.08 -7.47
N PRO A 54 -4.78 6.37 -8.15
CA PRO A 54 -6.18 6.41 -7.78
C PRO A 54 -6.41 5.59 -6.51
N MET A 55 -7.26 6.10 -5.63
CA MET A 55 -7.72 5.33 -4.48
C MET A 55 -8.61 4.18 -4.95
N LYS A 56 -8.25 2.94 -4.59
CA LYS A 56 -9.03 1.74 -4.93
C LYS A 56 -9.68 1.15 -3.67
N ARG A 57 -11.01 1.05 -3.65
CA ARG A 57 -11.73 0.27 -2.62
C ARG A 57 -11.87 -1.16 -3.12
N VAL A 58 -11.36 -2.12 -2.35
CA VAL A 58 -11.28 -3.52 -2.75
C VAL A 58 -12.05 -4.39 -1.78
N THR A 59 -13.02 -5.13 -2.30
CA THR A 59 -13.66 -6.23 -1.56
C THR A 59 -12.73 -7.43 -1.57
N ILE A 60 -12.32 -7.89 -0.39
CA ILE A 60 -11.28 -8.90 -0.23
C ILE A 60 -11.88 -10.29 -0.44
N SER A 61 -11.28 -11.08 -1.34
CA SER A 61 -11.64 -12.50 -1.55
C SER A 61 -10.56 -13.44 -1.02
N GLU A 62 -9.29 -13.11 -1.24
CA GLU A 62 -8.16 -13.94 -0.83
C GLU A 62 -6.98 -13.05 -0.40
N VAL A 63 -6.24 -13.50 0.62
CA VAL A 63 -4.99 -12.86 1.04
C VAL A 63 -3.98 -13.94 1.39
N PHE A 64 -2.78 -13.85 0.82
CA PHE A 64 -1.72 -14.84 1.02
C PHE A 64 -0.34 -14.20 1.00
N ILE A 65 0.65 -14.96 1.47
CA ILE A 65 2.06 -14.55 1.48
C ILE A 65 2.71 -15.09 0.20
N LYS A 66 3.50 -14.27 -0.47
CA LYS A 66 4.41 -14.71 -1.52
C LYS A 66 5.85 -14.42 -1.12
N GLU A 67 6.69 -15.45 -1.20
CA GLU A 67 8.12 -15.36 -0.94
C GLU A 67 8.86 -14.79 -2.16
N THR A 68 9.88 -13.97 -1.95
CA THR A 68 10.76 -13.49 -3.02
C THR A 68 11.72 -14.59 -3.47
N ASP A 69 12.27 -14.48 -4.68
CA ASP A 69 13.11 -15.52 -5.31
C ASP A 69 14.33 -15.97 -4.49
N ASN A 70 14.77 -15.16 -3.51
CA ASN A 70 15.89 -15.44 -2.61
C ASN A 70 15.49 -15.90 -1.20
N GLY A 71 14.20 -16.08 -0.91
CA GLY A 71 13.67 -16.52 0.38
C GLY A 71 13.88 -15.57 1.55
N LYS A 72 14.34 -14.33 1.29
CA LYS A 72 14.73 -13.38 2.33
C LYS A 72 13.59 -12.45 2.73
N TYR A 73 12.73 -12.10 1.78
CA TYR A 73 11.63 -11.17 1.98
C TYR A 73 10.32 -11.79 1.52
N TYR A 74 9.24 -11.19 1.98
CA TYR A 74 7.89 -11.64 1.71
C TYR A 74 7.03 -10.46 1.29
N SER A 75 6.13 -10.70 0.36
CA SER A 75 5.07 -9.77 -0.02
C SER A 75 3.73 -10.34 0.42
N VAL A 76 2.83 -9.44 0.81
CA VAL A 76 1.43 -9.77 1.01
C VAL A 76 0.70 -9.54 -0.31
N VAL A 77 -0.01 -10.54 -0.78
CA VAL A 77 -0.81 -10.45 -2.01
C VAL A 77 -2.28 -10.52 -1.63
N LEU A 78 -3.06 -9.60 -2.20
CA LEU A 78 -4.51 -9.53 -2.03
C LEU A 78 -5.19 -9.73 -3.37
N LYS A 79 -6.15 -10.64 -3.41
CA LYS A 79 -7.11 -10.76 -4.50
C LYS A 79 -8.47 -10.28 -4.03
N GLY A 80 -9.21 -9.71 -4.97
CA GLY A 80 -10.51 -9.13 -4.68
C GLY A 80 -11.18 -8.55 -5.89
N ARG A 81 -12.17 -7.71 -5.64
CA ARG A 81 -12.85 -6.92 -6.66
C ARG A 81 -12.82 -5.44 -6.30
N ASP A 82 -12.55 -4.60 -7.28
CA ASP A 82 -12.68 -3.15 -7.13
C ASP A 82 -14.17 -2.71 -7.12
N ASP A 83 -14.41 -1.41 -7.04
CA ASP A 83 -15.73 -0.79 -7.03
C ASP A 83 -16.49 -0.95 -8.36
N GLN A 84 -15.79 -1.23 -9.46
CA GLN A 84 -16.37 -1.58 -10.75
C GLN A 84 -16.67 -3.09 -10.88
N GLY A 85 -16.35 -3.88 -9.86
CA GLY A 85 -16.53 -5.33 -9.85
C GLY A 85 -15.45 -6.09 -10.63
N LYS A 86 -14.41 -5.42 -11.11
CA LYS A 86 -13.29 -6.05 -11.82
C LYS A 86 -12.41 -6.80 -10.84
N GLU A 87 -12.03 -8.02 -11.19
CA GLU A 87 -11.09 -8.81 -10.40
C GLU A 87 -9.68 -8.21 -10.47
N ILE A 88 -9.05 -8.13 -9.30
CA ILE A 88 -7.68 -7.61 -9.16
C ILE A 88 -6.85 -8.57 -8.30
N GLU A 89 -5.55 -8.56 -8.56
CA GLU A 89 -4.51 -9.16 -7.73
C GLU A 89 -3.43 -8.10 -7.53
N GLU A 90 -3.18 -7.72 -6.28
CA GLU A 90 -2.28 -6.62 -5.94
C GLU A 90 -1.26 -7.06 -4.90
N TYR A 91 0.01 -6.70 -5.14
CA TYR A 91 1.08 -6.82 -4.17
C TYR A 91 1.04 -5.59 -3.28
N LEU A 92 0.90 -5.81 -1.98
CA LEU A 92 0.60 -4.75 -1.04
C LEU A 92 1.87 -4.11 -0.50
N ASP A 93 1.94 -2.77 -0.58
CA ASP A 93 2.73 -1.97 0.35
C ASP A 93 1.86 -1.64 1.56
N LEU A 94 2.18 -2.22 2.73
CA LEU A 94 1.34 -2.07 3.92
C LEU A 94 1.25 -0.63 4.46
N ALA A 95 2.14 0.28 4.03
CA ALA A 95 1.99 1.70 4.33
C ALA A 95 0.79 2.34 3.59
N TYR A 96 0.45 1.82 2.41
CA TYR A 96 -0.60 2.33 1.52
C TYR A 96 -1.86 1.45 1.48
N VAL A 97 -1.97 0.49 2.40
CA VAL A 97 -3.19 -0.28 2.64
C VAL A 97 -3.91 0.35 3.82
N PHE A 98 -5.16 0.75 3.65
CA PHE A 98 -5.97 1.34 4.71
C PHE A 98 -7.14 0.42 5.06
N VAL A 99 -7.34 0.22 6.37
CA VAL A 99 -8.41 -0.61 6.94
C VAL A 99 -9.30 0.22 7.86
N LYS A 100 -10.55 -0.20 8.05
CA LYS A 100 -11.51 0.50 8.89
C LYS A 100 -11.18 0.26 10.37
N LYS A 101 -10.96 1.34 11.12
CA LYS A 101 -10.84 1.34 12.58
C LYS A 101 -11.83 2.35 13.16
N GLY A 102 -12.95 1.84 13.68
CA GLY A 102 -14.08 2.67 14.07
C GLY A 102 -14.65 3.38 12.84
N SER A 103 -14.71 4.72 12.87
CA SER A 103 -15.13 5.55 11.73
C SER A 103 -14.00 5.98 10.79
N LYS A 104 -12.74 5.60 11.08
CA LYS A 104 -11.57 6.08 10.32
C LYS A 104 -10.92 5.00 9.48
N GLY A 105 -10.37 5.40 8.33
CA GLY A 105 -9.37 4.64 7.60
C GLY A 105 -7.98 4.87 8.21
N GLN A 106 -7.28 3.79 8.55
CA GLN A 106 -5.92 3.83 9.08
C GLN A 106 -5.00 2.92 8.28
N SER A 107 -3.77 3.37 8.04
CA SER A 107 -2.73 2.56 7.40
C SER A 107 -2.49 1.27 8.18
N LEU A 108 -2.48 0.14 7.48
CA LEU A 108 -2.34 -1.19 8.06
C LEU A 108 -0.98 -1.34 8.75
N GLY A 109 0.10 -0.80 8.15
CA GLY A 109 1.42 -0.76 8.77
C GLY A 109 1.36 -0.11 10.16
N LYS A 110 0.69 1.04 10.29
CA LYS A 110 0.50 1.71 11.59
C LYS A 110 -0.40 0.93 12.55
N VAL A 111 -1.49 0.32 12.06
CA VAL A 111 -2.37 -0.53 12.88
C VAL A 111 -1.59 -1.72 13.47
N LEU A 112 -0.67 -2.30 12.70
CA LEU A 112 0.18 -3.41 13.12
C LEU A 112 1.46 -2.97 13.86
N LYS A 113 1.63 -1.66 14.07
CA LYS A 113 2.79 -1.05 14.73
C LYS A 113 4.13 -1.33 14.01
N PHE A 114 4.10 -1.42 12.69
CA PHE A 114 5.30 -1.47 11.86
C PHE A 114 5.85 -0.07 11.64
N ASP A 115 7.17 0.01 11.48
CA ASP A 115 7.81 1.26 11.12
C ASP A 115 7.49 1.60 9.66
N CYS A 116 6.88 2.77 9.46
CA CYS A 116 6.44 3.30 8.17
C CYS A 116 6.01 4.75 8.36
N ASP A 117 5.89 5.51 7.28
CA ASP A 117 5.38 6.88 7.31
C ASP A 117 4.36 7.07 6.17
N PRO A 118 3.10 6.65 6.38
CA PRO A 118 2.06 6.82 5.36
C PRO A 118 1.86 8.31 5.11
N CYS A 119 1.82 8.69 3.85
CA CYS A 119 1.74 10.09 3.42
C CYS A 119 0.42 10.80 3.77
N VAL A 120 -0.53 10.13 4.44
CA VAL A 120 -1.79 10.71 4.88
C VAL A 120 -2.10 10.27 6.31
N LYS A 121 -2.67 11.19 7.08
CA LYS A 121 -3.22 10.89 8.41
C LYS A 121 -4.48 10.03 8.29
N PRO A 122 -4.94 9.40 9.39
CA PRO A 122 -6.24 8.75 9.41
C PRO A 122 -7.36 9.65 8.92
N PHE A 123 -8.17 9.16 7.98
CA PHE A 123 -9.25 9.91 7.32
C PHE A 123 -10.62 9.28 7.62
N ASP A 124 -11.71 9.97 7.29
CA ASP A 124 -13.07 9.41 7.42
C ASP A 124 -13.28 8.22 6.46
N TRP A 125 -13.68 7.06 6.97
CA TRP A 125 -13.79 5.84 6.16
C TRP A 125 -14.90 5.91 5.09
N GLU A 126 -15.98 6.62 5.39
CA GLU A 126 -17.13 6.78 4.50
C GLU A 126 -16.88 7.86 3.45
N THR A 127 -16.03 8.85 3.78
CA THR A 127 -15.53 9.88 2.85
C THR A 127 -14.00 9.95 2.81
N PRO A 128 -13.34 8.92 2.21
CA PRO A 128 -11.90 8.86 2.12
C PRO A 128 -11.30 10.09 1.42
N GLY A 129 -10.15 10.58 1.92
CA GLY A 129 -9.46 11.74 1.35
C GLY A 129 -9.93 13.12 1.87
N ARG A 130 -10.97 13.18 2.71
CA ARG A 130 -11.20 14.34 3.59
C ARG A 130 -10.58 14.05 4.95
N GLY A 131 -9.50 14.75 5.27
CA GLY A 131 -8.81 14.71 6.55
C GLY A 131 -8.03 15.99 6.78
#